data_AF-A0A0V8F3Z8-F1
#
_entry.id   AF-A0A0V8F3Z8-F1
#
_cell.length_a   1.000
_cell.length_b   1.000
_cell.length_c   1.000
_cell.angle_alpha   90.00
_cell.angle_beta   90.00
_cell.angle_gamma   90.00
#
_symmetry.space_group_name_H-M   'P 1'
#
loop_
_entity.id
_entity.type
_entity.pdbx_description
1 polymer ?
#
loop_
_entity_poly.entity_id
_entity_poly.type
_entity_poly.pdbx_seq_one_letter_code
_entity_poly.pdbx_strand_id
1 'polypeptide(L)' 'MEEDKELIGLRRTLELLGALYNTLTVSEKRIIELRYKGYNGYTWYRVAMELESAGIDIPIKRAKKIYFAFKEDVSRVL' A
#
# COMPACT_ATOMS: atom_id res chain seq x y z
N MET A 1 -13.28 27.28 9.16
CA MET A 1 -14.57 26.60 8.92
C MET A 1 -14.50 25.58 7.78
N GLU A 2 -14.01 25.91 6.58
CA GLU A 2 -13.83 24.91 5.50
C GLU A 2 -12.53 24.09 5.69
N GLU A 3 -11.43 24.75 6.06
CA GLU A 3 -10.15 24.10 6.43
C GLU A 3 -10.32 23.05 7.54
N ASP A 4 -11.23 23.29 8.50
CA ASP A 4 -11.51 22.36 9.60
C ASP A 4 -12.20 21.09 9.10
N LYS A 5 -13.08 21.19 8.10
CA LYS A 5 -13.77 20.03 7.50
C LYS A 5 -12.83 19.21 6.65
N GLU A 6 -11.97 19.86 5.86
CA GLU A 6 -10.94 19.17 5.09
C GLU A 6 -9.98 18.41 6.02
N LEU A 7 -9.53 19.05 7.10
CA LEU A 7 -8.65 18.43 8.08
C LEU A 7 -9.29 17.22 8.76
N ILE A 8 -10.57 17.31 9.13
CA ILE A 8 -11.33 16.18 9.71
C ILE A 8 -11.46 15.03 8.69
N GLY A 9 -11.78 15.35 7.43
CA GLY A 9 -11.85 14.36 6.36
C GLY A 9 -10.53 13.63 6.13
N LEU A 10 -9.42 14.38 6.09
CA LEU A 10 -8.06 13.83 5.98
C LEU A 10 -7.71 12.91 7.16
N ARG A 11 -8.02 13.32 8.40
CA ARG A 11 -7.79 12.48 9.58
C ARG A 11 -8.54 11.16 9.50
N ARG A 12 -9.82 11.18 9.12
CA ARG A 12 -10.63 9.97 8.97
C ARG A 12 -10.09 9.05 7.87
N THR A 13 -9.67 9.62 6.74
CA THR A 13 -9.02 8.86 5.66
C THR A 13 -7.74 8.19 6.14
N LEU A 14 -6.89 8.91 6.89
CA LEU A 14 -5.66 8.34 7.46
C LEU A 14 -5.94 7.23 8.47
N GLU A 15 -6.98 7.37 9.29
CA GLU A 15 -7.39 6.33 10.24
C GLU A 15 -7.83 5.05 9.53
N LEU A 16 -8.66 5.16 8.48
CA LEU A 16 -9.12 4.01 7.69
C LEU A 16 -7.98 3.33 6.93
N LEU A 17 -7.12 4.11 6.29
CA LEU A 17 -5.93 3.59 5.61
C LEU A 17 -4.97 2.94 6.60
N GLY A 18 -4.77 3.54 7.77
CA GLY A 18 -3.93 3.00 8.83
C GLY A 18 -4.45 1.66 9.35
N ALA A 19 -5.77 1.54 9.55
CA ALA A 19 -6.39 0.29 9.97
C ALA A 19 -6.14 -0.84 8.97
N LEU A 20 -6.32 -0.59 7.67
CA LEU A 20 -6.05 -1.57 6.61
C LEU A 20 -4.56 -1.88 6.47
N TYR A 21 -3.69 -0.86 6.50
CA TYR A 21 -2.26 -1.06 6.33
C TYR A 21 -1.66 -1.85 7.50
N ASN A 22 -2.17 -1.66 8.71
CA ASN A 22 -1.63 -2.30 9.90
C ASN A 22 -1.93 -3.80 10.01
N THR A 23 -2.92 -4.33 9.28
CA THR A 23 -3.18 -5.78 9.23
C THR A 23 -2.20 -6.53 8.32
N LEU A 24 -1.43 -5.82 7.50
CA LEU A 24 -0.46 -6.43 6.58
C LEU A 24 0.79 -6.93 7.31
N THR A 25 1.32 -8.06 6.85
CA THR A 25 2.64 -8.54 7.26
C THR A 25 3.76 -7.62 6.79
N VAL A 26 4.96 -7.76 7.34
CA VAL A 26 6.14 -6.94 6.95
C VAL A 26 6.40 -7.03 5.45
N SER A 27 6.32 -8.23 4.86
CA SER A 27 6.54 -8.42 3.43
C SER A 27 5.44 -7.81 2.56
N GLU A 28 4.18 -7.88 3.00
CA GLU A 28 3.06 -7.24 2.30
C GLU A 28 3.15 -5.72 2.36
N LYS A 29 3.46 -5.16 3.52
CA LYS A 29 3.75 -3.73 3.70
C LYS A 29 4.81 -3.26 2.72
N ARG A 30 5.91 -4.02 2.61
CA ARG A 30 6.99 -3.71 1.67
C ARG A 30 6.52 -3.68 0.22
N ILE A 31 5.65 -4.60 -0.20
CA ILE A 31 5.05 -4.61 -1.54
C ILE A 31 4.23 -3.33 -1.77
N ILE A 32 3.38 -2.95 -0.82
CA ILE A 32 2.55 -1.74 -0.90
C ILE A 32 3.43 -0.50 -0.98
N GLU A 33 4.42 -0.36 -0.09
CA GLU A 33 5.37 0.76 -0.08
C GLU A 33 6.06 0.92 -1.43
N LEU A 34 6.61 -0.16 -2.00
CA LEU A 34 7.28 -0.11 -3.29
C LEU A 34 6.34 0.31 -4.43
N ARG A 35 5.07 -0.12 -4.39
CA ARG A 35 4.05 0.26 -5.38
C ARG A 35 3.51 1.68 -5.23
N TYR A 36 3.75 2.34 -4.09
CA TYR A 36 3.47 3.76 -3.87
C TYR A 36 4.73 4.63 -3.81
N LYS A 37 5.92 4.07 -4.03
CA LYS A 37 7.20 4.79 -3.92
C LYS A 37 7.46 5.69 -5.14
N GLY A 38 7.62 6.98 -4.88
CA GLY A 38 7.88 8.00 -5.91
C GLY A 38 6.64 8.32 -6.75
N TYR A 39 6.82 9.14 -7.79
CA TYR A 39 5.73 9.45 -8.73
C TYR A 39 5.41 8.20 -9.56
N ASN A 40 4.20 7.64 -9.39
CA ASN A 40 3.64 6.44 -10.04
C ASN A 40 4.06 5.06 -9.51
N GLY A 41 4.87 4.99 -8.45
CA GLY A 41 5.28 3.71 -7.86
C GLY A 41 6.28 2.92 -8.72
N TYR A 42 6.95 1.93 -8.12
CA TYR A 42 7.92 1.10 -8.85
C TYR A 42 7.23 0.11 -9.79
N THR A 43 7.81 -0.10 -10.98
CA THR A 43 7.36 -1.15 -11.90
C THR A 43 7.44 -2.52 -11.22
N TRP A 44 6.61 -3.48 -11.66
CA TRP A 44 6.62 -4.84 -11.09
C TRP A 44 7.99 -5.52 -11.17
N TYR A 45 8.75 -5.24 -12.22
CA TYR A 45 10.14 -5.69 -12.35
C TYR A 45 11.01 -5.13 -11.22
N ARG A 46 10.96 -3.81 -10.98
CA ARG A 46 11.70 -3.18 -9.89
C ARG A 46 11.23 -3.63 -8.50
N VAL A 47 9.92 -3.86 -8.32
CA VAL A 47 9.39 -4.45 -7.08
C VAL A 47 10.01 -5.82 -6.83
N ALA A 48 10.09 -6.70 -7.84
CA ALA A 48 10.72 -8.01 -7.69
C ALA A 48 12.19 -7.89 -7.25
N MET A 49 12.97 -7.02 -7.91
CA MET A 49 14.36 -6.77 -7.56
C MET A 49 14.54 -6.27 -6.12
N GLU A 50 13.66 -5.36 -5.66
CA GLU A 50 13.75 -4.78 -4.32
C GLU A 50 13.32 -5.76 -3.22
N LEU A 51 12.38 -6.67 -3.53
CA LEU A 51 12.00 -7.76 -2.63
C LEU A 51 13.13 -8.79 -2.52
N GLU A 52 13.73 -9.18 -3.64
CA GLU A 52 14.87 -10.09 -3.67
C GLU A 52 16.07 -9.51 -2.91
N SER A 53 16.41 -8.24 -3.15
CA SER A 53 17.47 -7.53 -2.43
C SER A 53 17.19 -7.42 -0.92
N ALA A 54 15.93 -7.51 -0.50
CA ALA A 54 15.52 -7.50 0.91
C ALA A 54 15.40 -8.92 1.50
N GLY A 55 15.74 -9.98 0.75
CA GLY A 55 15.61 -11.37 1.18
C GLY A 55 14.15 -11.85 1.27
N ILE A 56 13.21 -11.16 0.62
CA ILE A 56 11.79 -11.49 0.63
C ILE A 56 11.48 -12.36 -0.59
N ASP A 57 11.42 -13.66 -0.38
CA ASP A 57 11.05 -14.63 -1.42
C ASP A 57 9.52 -14.69 -1.60
N ILE A 58 9.00 -13.79 -2.45
CA ILE A 58 7.59 -13.77 -2.86
C ILE A 58 7.51 -13.76 -4.39
N PRO A 59 6.83 -14.74 -5.01
CA PRO A 59 6.59 -14.73 -6.44
C PRO A 59 5.84 -13.47 -6.88
N ILE A 60 6.25 -12.88 -8.00
CA ILE A 60 5.66 -11.62 -8.49
C ILE A 60 4.14 -11.68 -8.69
N LYS A 61 3.60 -12.86 -9.04
CA LYS A 61 2.15 -13.09 -9.15
C LYS A 61 1.44 -12.93 -7.80
N ARG A 62 2.06 -13.41 -6.72
CA ARG A 62 1.55 -13.25 -5.35
C ARG A 62 1.65 -11.79 -4.90
N ALA A 63 2.77 -11.12 -5.17
CA ALA A 63 2.93 -9.70 -4.86
C ALA A 63 1.87 -8.82 -5.55
N LYS A 64 1.58 -9.10 -6.84
CA LYS A 64 0.48 -8.46 -7.56
C LYS A 64 -0.87 -8.68 -6.89
N LYS A 65 -1.18 -9.93 -6.51
CA LYS A 65 -2.44 -10.27 -5.85
C LYS A 65 -2.61 -9.50 -4.54
N ILE A 66 -1.58 -9.44 -3.71
CA ILE A 66 -1.57 -8.69 -2.44
C ILE A 66 -1.88 -7.22 -2.69
N TYR A 67 -1.18 -6.58 -3.63
CA TYR A 67 -1.38 -5.16 -3.94
C TYR A 67 -2.78 -4.85 -4.44
N PHE A 68 -3.32 -5.66 -5.37
CA PHE A 68 -4.65 -5.41 -5.91
C PHE A 68 -5.76 -5.69 -4.89
N ALA A 69 -5.59 -6.70 -4.03
CA ALA A 69 -6.51 -6.94 -2.92
C ALA A 69 -6.52 -5.75 -1.95
N PHE A 70 -5.34 -5.26 -1.54
CA PHE A 70 -5.26 -4.06 -0.68
C PHE A 70 -5.90 -2.84 -1.34
N LYS A 71 -5.70 -2.63 -2.64
CA LYS A 71 -6.33 -1.53 -3.38
C LYS A 71 -7.86 -1.67 -3.40
N GLU A 72 -8.36 -2.89 -3.54
CA GLU A 72 -9.79 -3.17 -3.47
C GLU A 72 -10.35 -2.88 -2.08
N ASP A 73 -9.68 -3.31 -1.02
CA ASP A 73 -10.07 -3.02 0.36
C ASP A 73 -10.11 -1.52 0.64
N VAL A 74 -9.10 -0.78 0.18
CA VAL A 74 -9.07 0.70 0.26
C VAL A 74 -10.27 1.31 -0.47
N SER A 75 -10.59 0.84 -1.68
CA SER A 75 -11.72 1.36 -2.46
C SER A 75 -13.10 1.05 -1.87
N ARG A 76 -13.19 0.11 -0.93
CA ARG A 76 -14.44 -0.24 -0.25
C ARG A 76 -14.67 0.62 0.99
N VAL A 77 -13.62 1.23 1.54
CA VAL A 77 -13.69 2.00 2.80
C VAL A 77 -13.54 3.51 2.62
N LEU A 78 -12.92 3.96 1.51
CA LEU A 78 -12.80 5.36 1.11
C LEU A 78 -13.76 5.67 -0.04
#